data_AF-A0A847RX82-F1
#
_entry.id   AF-A0A847RX82-F1
#
_cell.length_a   1.000
_cell.length_b   1.000
_cell.length_c   1.000
_cell.angle_alpha   90.00
_cell.angle_beta   90.00
_cell.angle_gamma   90.00
#
_symmetry.space_group_name_H-M   'P 1'
#
loop_
_entity.id
_entity.type
_entity.pdbx_description
1 polymer ?
#
loop_
_entity_poly.entity_id
_entity_poly.type
_entity_poly.pdbx_seq_one_letter_code
_entity_poly.pdbx_strand_id
1 'polypeptide(L)'
;MKSIQRIYEKGLLILLVIAAFMSCKKIVPGYISDQIRYVDDTFRVPKGTYFTADARSFQGDGTSYPLSVKLVDIRDLATGKSIKAFTDSQEILVFTKLFDPNRDTTVEQLNAIRTKQRVPPLQIVEKSGQLIINNGSINIPNGNYTFDISVANERGIKIFKNISVIQLYLLEFQDISKGCAWFKNNTTTSGDIGSPDMTYKKLSNDGFRVILKVTDKNGTPFNPKAGELIKRGDRPLFESYSRFHPVQYTDSSMICDFEVTPFPLKEVTGYGYLMYYRIPSDFVKIDPGVAPTTDPVYSVNPRFSFRLFVPGTYEVTVKVPKVTRKSV
;
A
#
# COMPACT_ATOMS: atom_id res chain seq x y z
N MET A 1 54.86 32.64 -65.79
CA MET A 1 55.03 32.11 -64.42
C MET A 1 54.27 32.88 -63.34
N LYS A 2 54.34 34.22 -63.26
CA LYS A 2 53.63 35.00 -62.20
C LYS A 2 52.08 34.90 -62.18
N SER A 3 51.41 34.64 -63.32
CA SER A 3 49.94 34.56 -63.35
C SER A 3 49.38 33.24 -62.80
N ILE A 4 50.08 32.13 -63.03
CA ILE A 4 49.72 30.79 -62.53
C ILE A 4 49.83 30.74 -61.00
N GLN A 5 50.89 31.35 -60.45
CA GLN A 5 51.11 31.45 -59.00
C GLN A 5 49.99 32.23 -58.28
N ARG A 6 49.47 33.30 -58.88
CA ARG A 6 48.31 34.05 -58.37
C ARG A 6 46.99 33.27 -58.40
N ILE A 7 46.84 32.32 -59.33
CA ILE A 7 45.65 31.45 -59.40
C ILE A 7 45.69 30.41 -58.27
N TYR A 8 46.86 29.82 -58.00
CA TYR A 8 47.04 28.91 -56.87
C TYR A 8 46.90 29.60 -55.51
N GLU A 9 47.43 30.82 -55.34
CA GLU A 9 47.24 31.62 -54.11
C GLU A 9 45.77 31.94 -53.84
N LYS A 10 45.02 32.34 -54.88
CA LYS A 10 43.58 32.60 -54.75
C LYS A 10 42.77 31.32 -54.50
N GLY A 11 43.14 30.21 -55.15
CA GLY A 11 42.52 28.91 -54.94
C GLY A 11 42.73 28.39 -53.51
N LEU A 12 43.94 28.54 -52.97
CA LEU A 12 44.28 28.15 -51.60
C LEU A 12 43.54 29.01 -50.57
N LEU A 13 43.41 30.32 -50.82
CA LEU A 13 42.65 31.23 -49.95
C LEU A 13 41.16 30.87 -49.90
N ILE A 14 40.56 30.53 -51.04
CA ILE A 14 39.17 30.07 -51.12
C ILE A 14 38.98 28.75 -50.39
N LEU A 15 39.93 27.81 -50.52
CA LEU A 15 39.88 26.52 -49.83
C LEU A 15 40.00 26.67 -48.31
N LEU A 16 40.86 27.59 -47.84
CA LEU A 16 40.99 27.94 -46.42
C LEU A 16 39.73 28.59 -45.84
N VAL A 17 39.07 29.45 -46.62
CA VAL A 17 37.79 30.06 -46.22
C VAL A 17 36.68 29.01 -46.13
N ILE A 18 36.58 28.09 -47.09
CA ILE A 18 35.60 26.98 -47.06
C ILE A 18 35.87 26.06 -45.87
N ALA A 19 37.14 25.73 -45.58
CA ALA A 19 37.51 24.93 -44.41
C ALA A 19 37.17 25.63 -43.08
N ALA A 20 37.33 26.96 -43.01
CA ALA A 20 36.97 27.76 -41.83
C ALA A 20 35.45 27.75 -41.57
N PHE A 21 34.62 27.80 -42.62
CA PHE A 21 33.15 27.72 -42.48
C PHE A 21 32.65 26.31 -42.14
N MET A 22 33.34 25.24 -42.57
CA MET A 22 32.98 23.86 -42.21
C MET A 22 33.39 23.46 -40.79
N SER A 23 34.30 24.22 -40.15
CA SER A 23 34.79 23.93 -38.79
C SER A 23 33.88 24.47 -37.66
N CYS A 24 32.83 25.22 -37.98
CA CYS A 24 31.84 25.66 -37.00
C CYS A 24 30.93 24.49 -36.59
N LYS A 25 31.39 23.66 -35.64
CA LYS A 25 30.51 22.71 -34.96
C LYS A 25 29.43 23.48 -34.22
N LYS A 26 28.17 23.29 -34.61
CA LYS A 26 27.01 23.86 -33.92
C LYS A 26 27.08 23.46 -32.44
N ILE A 27 27.16 24.43 -31.54
CA ILE A 27 27.09 24.17 -30.09
C ILE A 27 25.70 23.61 -29.83
N VAL A 28 25.63 22.36 -29.38
CA VAL A 28 24.37 21.76 -28.93
C VAL A 28 24.09 22.32 -27.54
N PRO A 29 23.04 23.14 -27.35
CA PRO A 29 22.70 23.68 -26.04
C PRO A 29 22.29 22.55 -25.08
N GLY A 30 22.32 22.86 -23.79
CA GLY A 30 21.90 21.95 -22.72
C GLY A 30 23.03 21.13 -22.08
N TYR A 31 22.72 20.60 -20.90
CA TYR A 31 23.59 19.80 -20.07
C TYR A 31 22.80 18.62 -19.48
N ILE A 32 23.42 17.44 -19.38
CA ILE A 32 22.91 16.29 -18.62
C ILE A 32 23.98 15.99 -17.58
N SER A 33 23.61 16.06 -16.30
CA SER A 33 24.54 15.82 -15.21
C SER A 33 24.99 14.37 -15.14
N ASP A 34 26.22 14.17 -14.70
CA ASP A 34 26.73 12.85 -14.39
C ASP A 34 26.25 12.32 -13.04
N GLN A 35 25.68 13.19 -12.18
CA GLN A 35 25.28 12.89 -10.81
C GLN A 35 23.75 12.82 -10.63
N ILE A 36 23.00 12.61 -11.72
CA ILE A 36 21.57 12.30 -11.64
C ILE A 36 21.39 11.07 -10.76
N ARG A 37 20.48 11.15 -9.80
CA ARG A 37 20.23 10.09 -8.82
C ARG A 37 18.79 10.07 -8.35
N TYR A 38 18.42 8.96 -7.73
CA TYR A 38 17.39 8.99 -6.70
C TYR A 38 18.05 9.24 -5.35
N VAL A 39 17.43 10.06 -4.50
CA VAL A 39 17.90 10.34 -3.14
C VAL A 39 17.72 9.12 -2.24
N ASP A 40 16.65 8.37 -2.48
CA ASP A 40 16.40 7.11 -1.80
C ASP A 40 17.28 6.02 -2.41
N ASP A 41 18.22 5.51 -1.64
CA ASP A 41 19.03 4.33 -2.02
C ASP A 41 18.14 3.09 -2.18
N THR A 42 17.03 3.02 -1.44
CA THR A 42 16.08 1.92 -1.50
C THR A 42 14.64 2.38 -1.23
N PHE A 43 13.77 2.19 -2.22
CA PHE A 43 12.33 2.32 -2.08
C PHE A 43 11.76 1.05 -1.45
N ARG A 44 11.28 1.14 -0.20
CA ARG A 44 10.60 0.02 0.49
C ARG A 44 9.12 0.05 0.17
N VAL A 45 8.66 -0.95 -0.57
CA VAL A 45 7.33 -0.93 -1.18
C VAL A 45 6.54 -2.18 -0.78
N PRO A 46 5.43 -2.02 -0.03
CA PRO A 46 4.46 -3.09 0.16
C PRO A 46 3.82 -3.46 -1.17
N LYS A 47 4.06 -4.67 -1.66
CA LYS A 47 3.49 -5.12 -2.93
C LYS A 47 1.98 -5.32 -2.82
N GLY A 48 1.26 -5.15 -3.93
CA GLY A 48 -0.20 -5.21 -3.96
C GLY A 48 -0.90 -3.94 -3.49
N THR A 49 -0.13 -2.86 -3.26
CA THR A 49 -0.64 -1.54 -2.87
C THR A 49 -0.24 -0.50 -3.91
N TYR A 50 -0.79 0.71 -3.80
CA TYR A 50 -0.31 1.87 -4.56
C TYR A 50 0.77 2.60 -3.77
N PHE A 51 1.94 2.74 -4.37
CA PHE A 51 3.09 3.47 -3.84
C PHE A 51 3.54 4.53 -4.84
N THR A 52 3.75 5.75 -4.35
CA THR A 52 4.29 6.86 -5.14
C THR A 52 5.47 7.42 -4.35
N ALA A 53 6.65 7.44 -4.97
CA ALA A 53 7.83 8.07 -4.37
C ALA A 53 7.60 9.58 -4.17
N ASP A 54 8.31 10.20 -3.23
CA ASP A 54 8.28 11.65 -3.09
C ASP A 54 8.70 12.30 -4.42
N ALA A 55 8.05 13.41 -4.80
CA ALA A 55 8.37 14.10 -6.04
C ALA A 55 9.84 14.60 -6.08
N ARG A 56 10.48 14.73 -4.92
CA ARG A 56 11.88 15.14 -4.75
C ARG A 56 12.86 13.96 -4.75
N SER A 57 12.37 12.72 -4.78
CA SER A 57 13.23 11.54 -4.78
C SER A 57 14.14 11.52 -6.01
N PHE A 58 13.67 11.96 -7.19
CA PHE A 58 14.52 12.08 -8.37
C PHE A 58 15.20 13.46 -8.44
N GLN A 59 16.53 13.49 -8.55
CA GLN A 59 17.31 14.72 -8.67
C GLN A 59 18.08 14.76 -9.99
N GLY A 60 17.73 15.72 -10.84
CA GLY A 60 18.39 15.95 -12.13
C GLY A 60 19.76 16.67 -12.03
N ASP A 61 20.14 17.14 -10.84
CA ASP A 61 21.46 17.73 -10.56
C ASP A 61 21.94 18.77 -11.59
N GLY A 62 21.13 19.81 -11.82
CA GLY A 62 21.49 20.87 -12.78
C GLY A 62 21.33 20.50 -14.26
N THR A 63 20.82 19.30 -14.58
CA THR A 63 20.41 18.92 -15.94
C THR A 63 19.41 19.92 -16.51
N SER A 64 19.64 20.34 -17.76
CA SER A 64 18.77 21.28 -18.46
C SER A 64 17.41 20.66 -18.75
N TYR A 65 16.35 21.45 -18.54
CA TYR A 65 14.98 21.11 -18.88
C TYR A 65 14.62 21.59 -20.30
N PRO A 66 13.64 20.97 -20.98
CA PRO A 66 12.86 19.81 -20.54
C PRO A 66 13.67 18.52 -20.58
N LEU A 67 13.46 17.65 -19.59
CA LEU A 67 14.04 16.31 -19.54
C LEU A 67 12.97 15.24 -19.75
N SER A 68 13.38 14.08 -20.25
CA SER A 68 12.57 12.87 -20.43
C SER A 68 13.30 11.70 -19.76
N VAL A 69 12.65 11.09 -18.77
CA VAL A 69 13.15 9.94 -18.01
C VAL A 69 12.39 8.68 -18.41
N LYS A 70 13.10 7.59 -18.72
CA LYS A 70 12.48 6.31 -19.06
C LYS A 70 13.18 5.16 -18.36
N LEU A 71 12.41 4.20 -17.86
CA LEU A 71 12.93 2.92 -17.40
C LEU A 71 13.62 2.20 -18.57
N VAL A 72 14.83 1.70 -18.36
CA VAL A 72 15.58 0.94 -19.36
C VAL A 72 15.50 -0.55 -19.07
N ASP A 73 15.78 -0.94 -17.82
CA ASP A 73 15.75 -2.33 -17.38
C ASP A 73 15.53 -2.37 -15.87
N ILE A 74 15.03 -3.50 -15.38
CA ILE A 74 14.90 -3.79 -13.95
C ILE A 74 15.28 -5.25 -13.73
N ARG A 75 16.16 -5.48 -12.76
CA ARG A 75 16.79 -6.76 -12.50
C ARG A 75 16.61 -7.16 -11.05
N ASP A 76 16.41 -8.45 -10.85
CA ASP A 76 16.51 -9.06 -9.52
C ASP A 76 17.97 -8.99 -9.05
N LEU A 77 18.21 -8.38 -7.89
CA LEU A 77 19.57 -8.24 -7.36
C LEU A 77 20.21 -9.56 -6.95
N ALA A 78 19.43 -10.56 -6.55
CA ALA A 78 19.95 -11.86 -6.16
C ALA A 78 20.44 -12.67 -7.38
N THR A 79 19.79 -12.51 -8.54
CA THR A 79 20.11 -13.30 -9.74
C THR A 79 20.81 -12.51 -10.85
N GLY A 80 20.76 -11.18 -10.81
CA GLY A 80 21.22 -10.29 -11.87
C GLY A 80 20.37 -10.31 -13.15
N LYS A 81 19.28 -11.08 -13.18
CA LYS A 81 18.44 -11.27 -14.38
C LYS A 81 17.36 -10.20 -14.47
N SER A 82 17.08 -9.75 -15.69
CA SER A 82 15.97 -8.84 -15.97
C SER A 82 14.63 -9.48 -15.61
N ILE A 83 13.72 -8.69 -15.03
CA ILE A 83 12.42 -9.13 -14.56
C ILE A 83 11.29 -8.34 -15.24
N LYS A 84 10.67 -8.98 -16.24
CA LYS A 84 9.59 -8.36 -17.00
C LYS A 84 8.30 -8.14 -16.22
N ALA A 85 8.12 -8.82 -15.08
CA ALA A 85 6.91 -8.71 -14.26
C ALA A 85 6.60 -7.27 -13.79
N PHE A 86 7.61 -6.38 -13.75
CA PHE A 86 7.41 -4.95 -13.46
C PHE A 86 6.94 -4.12 -14.65
N THR A 87 7.19 -4.58 -15.88
CA THR A 87 6.98 -3.83 -17.13
C THR A 87 5.91 -4.42 -18.02
N ASP A 88 5.57 -5.70 -17.82
CA ASP A 88 4.52 -6.37 -18.58
C ASP A 88 3.16 -5.85 -18.10
N SER A 89 2.42 -5.24 -19.03
CA SER A 89 1.11 -4.66 -18.75
C SER A 89 0.11 -5.73 -18.31
N GLN A 90 -0.38 -5.59 -17.09
CA GLN A 90 -1.39 -6.46 -16.49
C GLN A 90 -2.71 -5.72 -16.32
N GLU A 91 -3.81 -6.44 -16.44
CA GLU A 91 -5.15 -5.89 -16.19
C GLU A 91 -5.34 -5.69 -14.69
N ILE A 92 -5.48 -4.44 -14.27
CA ILE A 92 -5.82 -4.07 -12.90
C ILE A 92 -7.03 -3.15 -12.87
N LEU A 93 -7.70 -3.11 -11.73
CA LEU A 93 -8.74 -2.13 -11.46
C LEU A 93 -8.07 -0.81 -11.05
N VAL A 94 -8.29 0.24 -11.85
CA VAL A 94 -7.81 1.60 -11.59
C VAL A 94 -8.99 2.53 -11.34
N PHE A 95 -8.75 3.56 -10.54
CA PHE A 95 -9.72 4.65 -10.38
C PHE A 95 -9.57 5.66 -11.52
N THR A 96 -10.68 5.99 -12.19
CA THR A 96 -10.71 6.99 -13.29
C THR A 96 -10.83 8.43 -12.78
N LYS A 97 -11.16 8.59 -11.50
CA LYS A 97 -11.24 9.86 -10.77
C LYS A 97 -10.71 9.65 -9.35
N LEU A 98 -10.41 10.74 -8.65
CA LEU A 98 -10.05 10.65 -7.24
C LEU A 98 -11.20 10.05 -6.44
N PHE A 99 -10.94 8.92 -5.77
CA PHE A 99 -11.88 8.29 -4.86
C PHE A 99 -12.02 9.13 -3.58
N ASP A 100 -13.26 9.51 -3.24
CA ASP A 100 -13.57 10.20 -2.00
C ASP A 100 -14.32 9.26 -1.06
N PRO A 101 -13.70 8.82 0.04
CA PRO A 101 -14.39 7.97 0.99
C PRO A 101 -15.72 8.57 1.45
N ASN A 102 -15.85 9.88 1.65
CA ASN A 102 -17.08 10.44 2.21
C ASN A 102 -18.22 10.55 1.18
N ARG A 103 -17.94 10.42 -0.12
CA ARG A 103 -18.94 10.53 -1.20
C ARG A 103 -19.21 9.19 -1.90
N ASP A 104 -18.17 8.40 -2.14
CA ASP A 104 -18.23 7.11 -2.82
C ASP A 104 -18.50 6.00 -1.80
N THR A 105 -19.74 5.93 -1.35
CA THR A 105 -20.17 5.10 -0.22
C THR A 105 -20.93 3.84 -0.62
N THR A 106 -21.42 3.75 -1.86
CA THR A 106 -22.07 2.54 -2.38
C THR A 106 -21.22 1.83 -3.42
N VAL A 107 -21.51 0.55 -3.67
CA VAL A 107 -20.83 -0.26 -4.70
C VAL A 107 -21.01 0.35 -6.10
N GLU A 108 -22.19 0.90 -6.39
CA GLU A 108 -22.51 1.51 -7.68
C GLU A 108 -21.67 2.77 -7.92
N GLN A 109 -21.56 3.64 -6.91
CA GLN A 109 -20.73 4.85 -6.96
C GLN A 109 -19.26 4.48 -7.16
N LEU A 110 -18.79 3.48 -6.41
CA LEU A 110 -17.43 2.98 -6.50
C LEU A 110 -17.12 2.40 -7.89
N ASN A 111 -18.04 1.62 -8.44
CA ASN A 111 -17.88 1.03 -9.77
C ASN A 111 -17.97 2.06 -10.89
N ALA A 112 -18.72 3.16 -10.70
CA ALA A 112 -18.80 4.25 -11.67
C ALA A 112 -17.46 5.01 -11.85
N ILE A 113 -16.57 4.94 -10.86
CA ILE A 113 -15.25 5.59 -10.89
C ILE A 113 -14.09 4.60 -11.06
N ARG A 114 -14.38 3.34 -11.41
CA ARG A 114 -13.37 2.31 -11.61
C ARG A 114 -13.46 1.74 -13.00
N THR A 115 -12.30 1.40 -13.56
CA THR A 115 -12.24 0.67 -14.82
C THR A 115 -11.08 -0.31 -14.81
N LYS A 116 -11.18 -1.35 -15.63
CA LYS A 116 -10.07 -2.24 -15.91
C LYS A 116 -9.14 -1.55 -16.90
N GLN A 117 -7.87 -1.45 -16.54
CA GLN A 117 -6.84 -0.92 -17.42
C GLN A 117 -5.63 -1.84 -17.41
N ARG A 118 -5.02 -2.01 -18.59
CA ARG A 118 -3.73 -2.71 -18.72
C ARG A 118 -2.60 -1.72 -18.50
N VAL A 119 -1.94 -1.81 -17.36
CA VAL A 119 -0.78 -0.96 -17.02
C VAL A 119 0.34 -1.81 -16.42
N PRO A 120 1.61 -1.42 -16.63
CA PRO A 120 2.73 -2.07 -15.96
C PRO A 120 2.70 -1.75 -14.45
N PRO A 121 3.15 -2.68 -13.58
CA PRO A 121 3.28 -2.42 -12.15
C PRO A 121 4.17 -1.23 -11.81
N LEU A 122 5.28 -1.06 -12.52
CA LEU A 122 6.22 0.05 -12.33
C LEU A 122 6.07 1.08 -13.45
N GLN A 123 5.98 2.34 -13.05
CA GLN A 123 6.00 3.49 -13.94
C GLN A 123 7.02 4.50 -13.45
N ILE A 124 7.77 5.06 -14.39
CA ILE A 124 8.60 6.25 -14.16
C ILE A 124 7.95 7.39 -14.91
N VAL A 125 7.52 8.42 -14.18
CA VAL A 125 6.86 9.60 -14.75
C VAL A 125 7.89 10.37 -15.59
N GLU A 126 7.70 10.40 -16.90
CA GLU A 126 8.71 10.85 -17.86
C GLU A 126 9.27 12.25 -17.58
N LYS A 127 8.43 13.19 -17.13
CA LYS A 127 8.83 14.59 -16.91
C LYS A 127 9.50 14.86 -15.56
N SER A 128 9.31 13.97 -14.58
CA SER A 128 9.79 14.18 -13.21
C SER A 128 10.75 13.09 -12.73
N GLY A 129 10.83 11.95 -13.42
CA GLY A 129 11.49 10.75 -12.91
C GLY A 129 10.80 10.15 -11.69
N GLN A 130 9.58 10.58 -11.34
CA GLN A 130 8.90 10.05 -10.16
C GLN A 130 8.53 8.57 -10.37
N LEU A 131 8.85 7.74 -9.37
CA LEU A 131 8.56 6.32 -9.38
C LEU A 131 7.15 6.06 -8.81
N ILE A 132 6.35 5.28 -9.54
CA ILE A 132 5.02 4.83 -9.12
C ILE A 132 4.95 3.31 -9.25
N ILE A 133 4.47 2.64 -8.20
CA ILE A 133 4.15 1.22 -8.21
C ILE A 133 2.66 1.03 -7.89
N ASN A 134 1.96 0.24 -8.69
CA ASN A 134 0.55 -0.08 -8.46
C ASN A 134 0.34 -1.48 -7.85
N ASN A 135 -0.93 -1.79 -7.57
CA ASN A 135 -1.36 -3.04 -6.96
C ASN A 135 -1.07 -4.30 -7.81
N GLY A 136 -0.78 -4.16 -9.10
CA GLY A 136 -0.31 -5.28 -9.94
C GLY A 136 1.01 -5.90 -9.48
N SER A 137 1.77 -5.19 -8.64
CA SER A 137 2.99 -5.70 -7.99
C SER A 137 2.77 -6.93 -7.10
N ILE A 138 1.52 -7.27 -6.72
CA ILE A 138 1.22 -8.41 -5.85
C ILE A 138 1.77 -9.74 -6.36
N ASN A 139 1.84 -9.90 -7.68
CA ASN A 139 2.32 -11.13 -8.35
C ASN A 139 3.84 -11.19 -8.50
N ILE A 140 4.55 -10.14 -8.11
CA ILE A 140 6.01 -10.09 -8.15
C ILE A 140 6.55 -10.74 -6.86
N PRO A 141 7.57 -11.61 -6.94
CA PRO A 141 8.20 -12.17 -5.75
C PRO A 141 8.70 -11.09 -4.77
N ASN A 142 8.83 -11.44 -3.50
CA ASN A 142 9.49 -10.56 -2.55
C ASN A 142 10.98 -10.55 -2.89
N GLY A 143 11.63 -9.39 -2.77
CA GLY A 143 13.04 -9.27 -3.12
C GLY A 143 13.48 -7.83 -3.31
N ASN A 144 14.76 -7.69 -3.65
CA ASN A 144 15.36 -6.41 -3.97
C ASN A 144 15.62 -6.36 -5.48
N TYR A 145 15.21 -5.29 -6.11
CA TYR A 145 15.30 -5.10 -7.56
C TYR A 145 16.01 -3.81 -7.89
N THR A 146 17.07 -3.88 -8.68
CA THR A 146 17.80 -2.69 -9.15
C THR A 146 17.29 -2.30 -10.52
N PHE A 147 17.27 -1.01 -10.84
CA PHE A 147 16.78 -0.54 -12.12
C PHE A 147 17.70 0.49 -12.78
N ASP A 148 17.60 0.54 -14.10
CA ASP A 148 18.32 1.46 -14.96
C ASP A 148 17.33 2.46 -15.55
N ILE A 149 17.79 3.69 -15.76
CA ILE A 149 17.01 4.71 -16.46
C ILE A 149 17.81 5.31 -17.60
N SER A 150 17.10 5.85 -18.58
CA SER A 150 17.65 6.80 -19.55
C SER A 150 17.08 8.17 -19.24
N VAL A 151 17.94 9.18 -19.33
CA VAL A 151 17.56 10.59 -19.24
C VAL A 151 17.95 11.27 -20.54
N ALA A 152 17.00 11.97 -21.15
CA ALA A 152 17.17 12.67 -22.40
C ALA A 152 16.79 14.15 -22.27
N ASN A 153 17.50 15.02 -22.98
CA ASN A 153 17.11 16.40 -23.26
C ASN A 153 17.69 16.82 -24.62
N GLU A 154 17.67 18.12 -24.94
CA GLU A 154 18.24 18.66 -26.20
C GLU A 154 19.72 18.35 -26.41
N ARG A 155 20.48 18.07 -25.34
CA ARG A 155 21.90 17.72 -25.40
C ARG A 155 22.14 16.29 -25.87
N GLY A 156 21.20 15.38 -25.61
CA GLY A 156 21.32 13.97 -25.95
C GLY A 156 20.62 13.05 -24.97
N ILE A 157 21.10 11.80 -24.89
CA ILE A 157 20.56 10.75 -24.03
C ILE A 157 21.70 10.14 -23.22
N LYS A 158 21.49 9.92 -21.92
CA LYS A 158 22.43 9.20 -21.05
C LYS A 158 21.70 8.10 -20.27
N ILE A 159 22.36 6.95 -20.12
CA ILE A 159 21.86 5.82 -19.33
C ILE A 159 22.56 5.81 -17.97
N PHE A 160 21.78 5.66 -16.91
CA PHE A 160 22.22 5.51 -15.53
C PHE A 160 21.87 4.10 -15.08
N LYS A 161 22.90 3.30 -14.83
CA LYS A 161 22.74 1.90 -14.43
C LYS A 161 22.69 1.77 -12.91
N ASN A 162 21.87 0.84 -12.43
CA ASN A 162 21.68 0.53 -11.01
C ASN A 162 21.42 1.79 -10.18
N ILE A 163 20.54 2.67 -10.69
CA ILE A 163 20.40 4.02 -10.13
C ILE A 163 19.77 4.03 -8.73
N SER A 164 18.98 3.01 -8.40
CA SER A 164 18.40 2.78 -7.07
C SER A 164 17.82 1.36 -6.98
N VAL A 165 17.31 1.00 -5.80
CA VAL A 165 16.73 -0.30 -5.46
C VAL A 165 15.26 -0.17 -5.08
N ILE A 166 14.44 -1.11 -5.52
CA ILE A 166 13.07 -1.35 -5.06
C ILE A 166 13.09 -2.60 -4.20
N GLN A 167 12.80 -2.46 -2.91
CA GLN A 167 12.58 -3.58 -2.00
C GLN A 167 11.08 -3.89 -1.95
N LEU A 168 10.65 -4.95 -2.62
CA LEU A 168 9.28 -5.45 -2.54
C LEU A 168 9.14 -6.44 -1.39
N TYR A 169 8.13 -6.19 -0.55
CA TYR A 169 7.75 -7.10 0.52
C TYR A 169 6.23 -7.22 0.61
N LEU A 170 5.76 -8.36 1.10
CA LEU A 170 4.35 -8.60 1.33
C LEU A 170 3.96 -8.11 2.72
N LEU A 171 3.01 -7.18 2.78
CA LEU A 171 2.34 -6.77 4.01
C LEU A 171 0.85 -6.97 3.79
N GLU A 172 0.30 -8.10 4.24
CA GLU A 172 -1.12 -8.41 4.03
C GLU A 172 -2.00 -7.83 5.13
N PHE A 173 -1.51 -7.85 6.36
CA PHE A 173 -2.25 -7.42 7.53
C PHE A 173 -1.33 -6.82 8.60
N GLN A 174 -1.93 -6.07 9.52
CA GLN A 174 -1.23 -5.47 10.66
C GLN A 174 -2.16 -5.35 11.87
N ASP A 175 -1.68 -5.80 13.04
CA ASP A 175 -2.23 -5.44 14.35
C ASP A 175 -1.79 -4.03 14.74
N ILE A 176 -2.71 -3.22 15.28
CA ILE A 176 -2.37 -1.86 15.75
C ILE A 176 -2.48 -1.76 17.28
N SER A 177 -3.60 -2.16 17.86
CA SER A 177 -3.89 -1.98 19.28
C SER A 177 -4.91 -3.01 19.76
N LYS A 178 -4.75 -3.47 21.01
CA LYS A 178 -5.57 -4.52 21.60
C LYS A 178 -5.59 -4.45 23.13
N GLY A 179 -6.72 -4.81 23.73
CA GLY A 179 -6.89 -4.87 25.18
C GLY A 179 -8.25 -5.45 25.57
N CYS A 180 -8.43 -5.84 26.82
CA CYS A 180 -9.68 -6.39 27.30
C CYS A 180 -9.85 -6.08 28.78
N ALA A 181 -11.07 -5.71 29.18
CA ALA A 181 -11.39 -5.40 30.56
C ALA A 181 -12.71 -6.04 30.98
N TRP A 182 -12.84 -6.40 32.25
CA TRP A 182 -14.13 -6.74 32.86
C TRP A 182 -14.82 -5.48 33.37
N PHE A 183 -16.15 -5.48 33.37
CA PHE A 183 -16.97 -4.42 33.94
C PHE A 183 -18.08 -5.03 34.78
N LYS A 184 -18.24 -4.57 36.02
CA LYS A 184 -19.41 -4.92 36.83
C LYS A 184 -20.65 -4.28 36.23
N ASN A 185 -21.68 -5.08 35.98
CA ASN A 185 -22.92 -4.65 35.33
C ASN A 185 -23.52 -3.42 35.99
N ASN A 186 -24.02 -2.49 35.17
CA ASN A 186 -24.65 -1.24 35.60
C ASN A 186 -23.75 -0.31 36.43
N THR A 187 -22.43 -0.47 36.35
CA THR A 187 -21.46 0.41 37.02
C THR A 187 -20.30 0.78 36.08
N THR A 188 -19.42 1.67 36.55
CA THR A 188 -18.13 1.98 35.92
C THR A 188 -16.96 1.16 36.51
N THR A 189 -17.22 0.30 37.50
CA THR A 189 -16.18 -0.51 38.15
C THR A 189 -15.65 -1.54 37.15
N SER A 190 -14.34 -1.53 36.94
CA SER A 190 -13.67 -2.34 35.93
C SER A 190 -12.26 -2.73 36.34
N GLY A 191 -11.70 -3.70 35.63
CA GLY A 191 -10.32 -4.13 35.76
C GLY A 191 -9.82 -4.80 34.48
N ASP A 192 -8.50 -4.86 34.31
CA ASP A 192 -7.87 -5.40 33.12
C ASP A 192 -7.88 -6.94 33.10
N ILE A 193 -8.18 -7.53 31.95
CA ILE A 193 -8.10 -8.98 31.71
C ILE A 193 -6.85 -9.32 30.88
N GLY A 194 -6.20 -8.31 30.28
CA GLY A 194 -5.04 -8.42 29.41
C GLY A 194 -5.40 -8.22 27.94
N SER A 195 -4.44 -8.47 27.06
CA SER A 195 -4.60 -8.29 25.63
C SER A 195 -5.14 -9.56 24.95
N PRO A 196 -6.15 -9.45 24.07
CA PRO A 196 -6.51 -10.54 23.17
C PRO A 196 -5.36 -11.00 22.28
N ASP A 197 -5.36 -12.28 21.94
CA ASP A 197 -4.51 -12.81 20.87
C ASP A 197 -5.24 -12.65 19.53
N MET A 198 -4.53 -12.17 18.52
CA MET A 198 -5.07 -11.96 17.18
C MET A 198 -4.33 -12.83 16.20
N THR A 199 -5.08 -13.60 15.41
CA THR A 199 -4.53 -14.45 14.36
C THR A 199 -5.22 -14.16 13.04
N TYR A 200 -4.44 -14.20 11.97
CA TYR A 200 -4.88 -13.91 10.61
C TYR A 200 -4.67 -15.13 9.74
N LYS A 201 -5.69 -15.48 8.96
CA LYS A 201 -5.58 -16.51 7.94
C LYS A 201 -6.16 -15.98 6.65
N LYS A 202 -5.33 -15.83 5.63
CA LYS A 202 -5.80 -15.55 4.28
C LYS A 202 -6.32 -16.84 3.65
N LEU A 203 -7.63 -16.89 3.42
CA LEU A 203 -8.35 -18.03 2.88
C LEU A 203 -8.35 -18.05 1.34
N SER A 204 -8.29 -16.87 0.73
CA SER A 204 -8.21 -16.70 -0.72
C SER A 204 -7.44 -15.42 -1.06
N ASN A 205 -6.75 -15.43 -2.21
CA ASN A 205 -6.17 -14.22 -2.82
C ASN A 205 -7.22 -13.36 -3.53
N ASP A 206 -8.40 -13.92 -3.78
CA ASP A 206 -9.49 -13.25 -4.48
C ASP A 206 -10.52 -12.66 -3.51
N GLY A 207 -11.19 -11.62 -4.00
CA GLY A 207 -12.26 -10.93 -3.29
C GLY A 207 -11.79 -9.87 -2.31
N PHE A 208 -12.74 -9.34 -1.54
CA PHE A 208 -12.53 -8.29 -0.55
C PHE A 208 -13.38 -8.60 0.68
N ARG A 209 -13.10 -9.73 1.35
CA ARG A 209 -13.91 -10.22 2.46
C ARG A 209 -13.09 -10.35 3.73
N VAL A 210 -13.69 -9.96 4.86
CA VAL A 210 -13.19 -10.27 6.19
C VAL A 210 -14.25 -11.02 6.99
N ILE A 211 -13.83 -12.11 7.62
CA ILE A 211 -14.60 -12.95 8.53
C ILE A 211 -13.98 -12.75 9.91
N LEU A 212 -14.63 -11.94 10.74
CA LEU A 212 -14.20 -11.64 12.09
C LEU A 212 -14.83 -12.62 13.08
N LYS A 213 -14.00 -13.36 13.80
CA LYS A 213 -14.39 -14.26 14.89
C LYS A 213 -13.88 -13.70 16.21
N VAL A 214 -14.75 -13.62 17.22
CA VAL A 214 -14.34 -13.34 18.60
C VAL A 214 -14.57 -14.61 19.39
N THR A 215 -13.52 -15.15 19.99
CA THR A 215 -13.54 -16.43 20.69
C THR A 215 -13.15 -16.26 22.14
N ASP A 216 -13.55 -17.22 22.96
CA ASP A 216 -13.07 -17.35 24.33
C ASP A 216 -11.63 -17.88 24.39
N LYS A 217 -11.09 -18.06 25.60
CA LYS A 217 -9.71 -18.53 25.80
C LYS A 217 -9.45 -19.95 25.27
N ASN A 218 -10.50 -20.71 24.97
CA ASN A 218 -10.42 -22.08 24.45
C ASN A 218 -10.68 -22.15 22.94
N GLY A 219 -10.99 -21.01 22.29
CA GLY A 219 -11.27 -20.94 20.86
C GLY A 219 -12.76 -21.15 20.52
N THR A 220 -13.65 -21.22 21.50
CA THR A 220 -15.09 -21.29 21.25
C THR A 220 -15.59 -19.91 20.82
N PRO A 221 -16.22 -19.76 19.64
CA PRO A 221 -16.72 -18.47 19.18
C PRO A 221 -17.93 -18.01 20.00
N PHE A 222 -17.95 -16.72 20.33
CA PHE A 222 -19.15 -16.04 20.79
C PHE A 222 -20.12 -15.86 19.61
N ASN A 223 -21.41 -16.00 19.86
CA ASN A 223 -22.46 -15.89 18.84
C ASN A 223 -22.93 -14.43 18.70
N PRO A 224 -22.50 -13.68 17.65
CA PRO A 224 -22.96 -12.31 17.49
C PRO A 224 -24.44 -12.22 17.11
N LYS A 225 -24.99 -13.21 16.38
CA LYS A 225 -26.41 -13.24 16.00
C LYS A 225 -27.34 -13.42 17.20
N ALA A 226 -26.88 -14.09 18.25
CA ALA A 226 -27.59 -14.25 19.53
C ALA A 226 -27.36 -13.09 20.51
N GLY A 227 -26.62 -12.04 20.12
CA GLY A 227 -26.34 -10.90 20.99
C GLY A 227 -25.23 -11.13 22.01
N GLU A 228 -24.35 -12.11 21.81
CA GLU A 228 -23.20 -12.32 22.69
C GLU A 228 -22.08 -11.29 22.46
N LEU A 229 -22.16 -10.52 21.37
CA LEU A 229 -21.26 -9.43 21.04
C LEU A 229 -22.10 -8.19 20.73
N ILE A 230 -22.19 -7.27 21.69
CA ILE A 230 -22.97 -6.04 21.54
C ILE A 230 -22.08 -4.81 21.52
N LYS A 231 -22.62 -3.73 20.96
CA LYS A 231 -21.96 -2.41 20.94
C LYS A 231 -21.65 -1.95 22.36
N ARG A 232 -20.42 -1.46 22.58
CA ARG A 232 -20.02 -0.84 23.84
C ARG A 232 -20.33 0.66 23.83
N GLY A 233 -21.55 1.03 24.23
CA GLY A 233 -21.96 2.43 24.35
C GLY A 233 -21.87 3.19 23.01
N ASP A 234 -21.17 4.31 22.99
CA ASP A 234 -20.97 5.17 21.82
C ASP A 234 -19.74 4.78 20.97
N ARG A 235 -19.00 3.73 21.36
CA ARG A 235 -17.73 3.35 20.75
C ARG A 235 -17.90 2.72 19.36
N PRO A 236 -16.92 2.86 18.47
CA PRO A 236 -16.93 2.19 17.18
C PRO A 236 -16.85 0.67 17.33
N LEU A 237 -17.49 -0.01 16.41
CA LEU A 237 -17.51 -1.46 16.26
C LEU A 237 -17.18 -1.81 14.79
N PHE A 238 -17.13 -3.10 14.44
CA PHE A 238 -16.76 -3.53 13.08
C PHE A 238 -17.62 -2.88 12.00
N GLU A 239 -18.91 -2.73 12.28
CA GLU A 239 -19.94 -2.09 11.46
C GLU A 239 -19.62 -0.61 11.18
N SER A 240 -18.88 0.06 12.08
CA SER A 240 -18.45 1.45 11.87
C SER A 240 -17.48 1.60 10.71
N TYR A 241 -16.86 0.50 10.28
CA TYR A 241 -15.92 0.44 9.18
C TYR A 241 -16.50 -0.25 7.94
N SER A 242 -17.71 -0.81 8.04
CA SER A 242 -18.45 -1.43 6.94
C SER A 242 -19.15 -0.34 6.13
N ARG A 243 -18.65 -0.06 4.92
CA ARG A 243 -19.11 1.10 4.13
C ARG A 243 -20.01 0.72 2.97
N PHE A 244 -19.59 -0.29 2.20
CA PHE A 244 -20.25 -0.66 0.95
C PHE A 244 -21.35 -1.69 1.14
N HIS A 245 -21.19 -2.55 2.16
CA HIS A 245 -22.14 -3.60 2.50
C HIS A 245 -22.45 -3.57 3.99
N PRO A 246 -23.64 -3.99 4.43
CA PRO A 246 -23.90 -4.23 5.84
C PRO A 246 -23.10 -5.44 6.35
N VAL A 247 -22.73 -5.43 7.63
CA VAL A 247 -22.12 -6.61 8.27
C VAL A 247 -23.16 -7.73 8.37
N GLN A 248 -22.77 -8.94 7.98
CA GLN A 248 -23.56 -10.15 8.12
C GLN A 248 -23.17 -10.89 9.39
N TYR A 249 -24.16 -11.23 10.21
CA TYR A 249 -23.95 -11.95 11.48
C TYR A 249 -24.32 -13.42 11.33
N THR A 250 -23.40 -14.30 11.73
CA THR A 250 -23.63 -15.75 11.82
C THR A 250 -23.60 -16.19 13.28
N ASP A 251 -23.75 -17.49 13.54
CA ASP A 251 -23.67 -18.03 14.89
C ASP A 251 -22.23 -18.03 15.47
N SER A 252 -21.22 -17.65 14.66
CA SER A 252 -19.81 -17.69 15.07
C SER A 252 -18.94 -16.54 14.56
N SER A 253 -19.45 -15.69 13.67
CA SER A 253 -18.65 -14.66 13.00
C SER A 253 -19.46 -13.45 12.56
N MET A 254 -18.76 -12.33 12.37
CA MET A 254 -19.22 -11.14 11.66
C MET A 254 -18.50 -11.08 10.31
N ILE A 255 -19.22 -10.86 9.21
CA ILE A 255 -18.66 -10.88 7.85
C ILE A 255 -18.90 -9.53 7.18
N CYS A 256 -17.85 -8.96 6.58
CA CYS A 256 -17.92 -7.71 5.82
C CYS A 256 -17.20 -7.88 4.49
N ASP A 257 -17.88 -7.50 3.40
CA ASP A 257 -17.27 -7.28 2.10
C ASP A 257 -16.89 -5.80 1.99
N PHE A 258 -15.61 -5.52 1.76
CA PHE A 258 -15.04 -4.19 1.95
C PHE A 258 -14.65 -3.45 0.67
N GLU A 259 -14.72 -4.10 -0.49
CA GLU A 259 -14.57 -3.59 -1.88
C GLU A 259 -13.26 -2.86 -2.25
N VAL A 260 -12.53 -2.33 -1.28
CA VAL A 260 -11.37 -1.45 -1.46
C VAL A 260 -10.35 -1.71 -0.38
N THR A 261 -9.12 -1.99 -0.77
CA THR A 261 -8.00 -1.98 0.17
C THR A 261 -7.44 -0.56 0.36
N PRO A 262 -6.92 -0.24 1.55
CA PRO A 262 -6.90 -1.07 2.75
C PRO A 262 -8.26 -1.11 3.47
N PHE A 263 -8.49 -2.14 4.29
CA PHE A 263 -9.61 -2.21 5.23
C PHE A 263 -9.13 -2.22 6.69
N PRO A 264 -9.70 -1.40 7.59
CA PRO A 264 -10.58 -0.29 7.29
C PRO A 264 -9.91 0.79 6.45
N LEU A 265 -10.71 1.46 5.62
CA LEU A 265 -10.24 2.50 4.72
C LEU A 265 -9.90 3.80 5.47
N LYS A 266 -10.76 4.19 6.41
CA LYS A 266 -10.64 5.42 7.19
C LYS A 266 -10.77 5.09 8.66
N GLU A 267 -10.02 5.80 9.48
CA GLU A 267 -10.18 5.76 10.93
C GLU A 267 -11.47 6.46 11.38
N VAL A 268 -11.95 6.08 12.55
CA VAL A 268 -12.97 6.84 13.28
C VAL A 268 -12.25 7.88 14.14
N THR A 269 -12.59 9.16 13.94
CA THR A 269 -11.99 10.28 14.67
C THR A 269 -12.01 10.05 16.18
N GLY A 270 -10.85 10.22 16.83
CA GLY A 270 -10.69 10.01 18.28
C GLY A 270 -10.54 8.55 18.71
N TYR A 271 -10.71 7.58 17.80
CA TYR A 271 -10.64 6.15 18.10
C TYR A 271 -9.66 5.37 17.20
N GLY A 272 -9.15 5.99 16.14
CA GLY A 272 -8.30 5.30 15.17
C GLY A 272 -9.08 4.18 14.48
N TYR A 273 -8.49 2.98 14.46
CA TYR A 273 -9.11 1.78 13.89
C TYR A 273 -9.71 0.83 14.94
N LEU A 274 -9.88 1.29 16.18
CA LEU A 274 -10.38 0.45 17.27
C LEU A 274 -11.83 0.03 17.05
N MET A 275 -12.09 -1.23 17.36
CA MET A 275 -13.39 -1.86 17.45
C MET A 275 -13.61 -2.27 18.90
N TYR A 276 -14.76 -1.93 19.47
CA TYR A 276 -15.10 -2.20 20.85
C TYR A 276 -16.37 -3.04 20.93
N TYR A 277 -16.29 -4.16 21.62
CA TYR A 277 -17.44 -4.99 21.93
C TYR A 277 -17.64 -5.11 23.43
N ARG A 278 -18.84 -5.49 23.81
CA ARG A 278 -19.19 -6.00 25.12
C ARG A 278 -19.79 -7.39 24.95
N ILE A 279 -19.30 -8.33 25.73
CA ILE A 279 -19.86 -9.66 25.92
C ILE A 279 -20.65 -9.59 27.24
N PRO A 280 -21.98 -9.67 27.21
CA PRO A 280 -22.80 -9.61 28.43
C PRO A 280 -22.44 -10.73 29.41
N SER A 281 -22.61 -10.47 30.71
CA SER A 281 -22.29 -11.43 31.78
C SER A 281 -23.02 -12.75 31.64
N ASP A 282 -24.18 -12.77 30.99
CA ASP A 282 -25.00 -13.96 30.80
C ASP A 282 -24.33 -14.98 29.87
N PHE A 283 -23.44 -14.52 28.99
CA PHE A 283 -22.78 -15.34 27.97
C PHE A 283 -21.31 -15.65 28.28
N VAL A 284 -20.75 -15.08 29.34
CA VAL A 284 -19.33 -15.22 29.65
C VAL A 284 -19.07 -15.56 31.11
N LYS A 285 -18.11 -16.45 31.34
CA LYS A 285 -17.52 -16.74 32.65
C LYS A 285 -16.09 -16.24 32.65
N ILE A 286 -15.75 -15.44 33.65
CA ILE A 286 -14.38 -14.97 33.89
C ILE A 286 -13.66 -15.98 34.78
N ASP A 287 -12.37 -16.22 34.53
CA ASP A 287 -11.55 -17.12 35.33
C ASP A 287 -11.46 -16.66 36.81
N PRO A 288 -11.41 -17.60 37.77
CA PRO A 288 -11.23 -17.26 39.19
C PRO A 288 -10.00 -16.37 39.43
N GLY A 289 -10.16 -15.35 40.26
CA GLY A 289 -9.07 -14.42 40.64
C GLY A 289 -8.82 -13.28 39.65
N VAL A 290 -9.54 -13.20 38.52
CA VAL A 290 -9.41 -12.10 37.55
C VAL A 290 -10.36 -10.95 37.86
N ALA A 291 -11.61 -11.26 38.22
CA ALA A 291 -12.57 -10.31 38.76
C ALA A 291 -12.63 -10.43 40.29
N PRO A 292 -13.12 -9.40 41.02
CA PRO A 292 -13.14 -9.40 42.49
C PRO A 292 -13.94 -10.56 43.10
N THR A 293 -15.01 -10.98 42.44
CA THR A 293 -15.82 -12.14 42.84
C THR A 293 -16.10 -13.03 41.63
N THR A 294 -16.62 -14.24 41.87
CA THR A 294 -17.05 -15.17 40.82
C THR A 294 -18.52 -14.98 40.41
N ASP A 295 -19.17 -13.91 40.89
CA ASP A 295 -20.57 -13.65 40.62
C ASP A 295 -20.80 -13.43 39.12
N PRO A 296 -21.93 -13.88 38.55
CA PRO A 296 -22.24 -13.73 37.12
C PRO A 296 -22.71 -12.30 36.78
N VAL A 297 -22.01 -11.29 37.29
CA VAL A 297 -22.35 -9.86 37.18
C VAL A 297 -21.30 -9.06 36.42
N TYR A 298 -20.32 -9.73 35.81
CA TYR A 298 -19.22 -9.10 35.09
C TYR A 298 -19.33 -9.35 33.60
N SER A 299 -19.48 -8.27 32.84
CA SER A 299 -19.36 -8.29 31.38
C SER A 299 -17.89 -8.17 30.95
N VAL A 300 -17.56 -8.63 29.74
CA VAL A 300 -16.19 -8.61 29.21
C VAL A 300 -16.14 -7.72 27.98
N ASN A 301 -15.19 -6.79 27.94
CA ASN A 301 -15.17 -5.70 26.96
C ASN A 301 -13.84 -5.74 26.18
N PRO A 302 -13.73 -6.58 25.13
CA PRO A 302 -12.56 -6.59 24.27
C PRO A 302 -12.53 -5.34 23.37
N ARG A 303 -11.32 -4.83 23.14
CA ARG A 303 -11.00 -3.84 22.11
C ARG A 303 -9.84 -4.34 21.26
N PHE A 304 -9.93 -4.13 19.96
CA PHE A 304 -8.90 -4.53 19.01
C PHE A 304 -8.99 -3.69 17.75
N SER A 305 -7.91 -3.65 16.98
CA SER A 305 -7.86 -2.97 15.68
C SER A 305 -6.87 -3.69 14.77
N PHE A 306 -7.26 -3.85 13.51
CA PHE A 306 -6.44 -4.45 12.49
C PHE A 306 -6.55 -3.69 11.17
N ARG A 307 -5.60 -3.94 10.28
CA ARG A 307 -5.68 -3.52 8.87
C ARG A 307 -5.39 -4.68 7.95
N LEU A 308 -6.05 -4.68 6.79
CA LEU A 308 -5.85 -5.58 5.65
C LEU A 308 -5.44 -4.71 4.46
N PHE A 309 -4.27 -4.93 3.89
CA PHE A 309 -3.68 -4.03 2.89
C PHE A 309 -3.83 -4.50 1.45
N VAL A 310 -4.06 -5.80 1.24
CA VAL A 310 -4.17 -6.40 -0.10
C VAL A 310 -5.48 -7.18 -0.26
N PRO A 311 -5.98 -7.35 -1.50
CA PRO A 311 -7.21 -8.10 -1.73
C PRO A 311 -7.12 -9.54 -1.19
N GLY A 312 -8.28 -10.10 -0.89
CA GLY A 312 -8.43 -11.46 -0.45
C GLY A 312 -9.65 -11.68 0.44
N THR A 313 -9.82 -12.94 0.81
CA THR A 313 -10.73 -13.36 1.88
C THR A 313 -9.91 -13.69 3.11
N TYR A 314 -10.17 -13.00 4.22
CA TYR A 314 -9.42 -13.13 5.46
C TYR A 314 -10.31 -13.64 6.59
N GLU A 315 -9.80 -14.58 7.37
CA GLU A 315 -10.31 -14.87 8.70
C GLU A 315 -9.43 -14.15 9.73
N VAL A 316 -10.06 -13.31 10.54
CA VAL A 316 -9.43 -12.62 11.68
C VAL A 316 -10.05 -13.18 12.94
N THR A 317 -9.26 -13.88 13.76
CA THR A 317 -9.72 -14.41 15.03
C THR A 317 -9.15 -13.59 16.17
N VAL A 318 -10.03 -13.08 17.02
CA VAL A 318 -9.72 -12.36 18.26
C VAL A 318 -10.04 -13.28 19.43
N LYS A 319 -9.00 -13.81 20.06
CA LYS A 319 -9.11 -14.73 21.20
C LYS A 319 -9.04 -13.96 22.50
N VAL A 320 -10.15 -13.88 23.22
CA VAL A 320 -10.28 -13.14 24.47
C VAL A 320 -9.63 -13.93 25.62
N PRO A 321 -8.72 -13.34 26.40
CA PRO A 321 -7.98 -14.07 27.42
C PRO A 321 -8.85 -14.30 28.66
N LYS A 322 -8.54 -15.36 29.43
CA LYS A 322 -9.07 -15.62 30.79
C LYS A 322 -10.60 -15.67 30.93
N VAL A 323 -11.29 -16.00 29.85
CA VAL A 323 -12.74 -16.12 29.83
C VAL A 323 -13.17 -17.37 29.09
N THR A 324 -14.33 -17.91 29.43
CA THR A 324 -14.97 -19.03 28.75
C THR A 324 -16.40 -18.65 28.39
N ARG A 325 -16.82 -18.98 27.17
CA ARG A 325 -18.20 -18.79 26.74
C ARG A 325 -19.12 -19.72 27.54
N LYS A 326 -20.24 -19.21 28.01
CA LYS A 326 -21.30 -20.03 28.62
C LYS A 326 -22.12 -20.66 27.50
N SER A 327 -22.34 -21.97 27.57
CA SER A 327 -23.37 -22.60 26.74
C SER A 327 -24.73 -22.10 27.23
N VAL A 328 -25.51 -21.51 26.35
CA VAL A 328 -26.87 -21.04 26.61
C VAL A 328 -27.88 -21.99 25.97
#